data_AF-A0A2M7W284-F1
#
_entry.id   AF-A0A2M7W284-F1
#
_cell.length_a   1.000
_cell.length_b   1.000
_cell.length_c   1.000
_cell.angle_alpha   90.00
_cell.angle_beta   90.00
_cell.angle_gamma   90.00
#
_symmetry.space_group_name_H-M   'P 1'
#
loop_
_entity.id
_entity.type
_entity.pdbx_description
1 polymer ?
#
loop_
_entity_poly.entity_id
_entity_poly.type
_entity_poly.pdbx_seq_one_letter_code
_entity_poly.pdbx_strand_id
1 'polypeptide(L)'
;MTISDWIQVSIGVIALLVAFIGPLMSEYYKYNFRSPKLKIDFKHSNPFCHKTVTTKSYQVYYFRFAVKNEGKVAAEDCTVFLEGISKKDSSGEYIEERVFTPVVLNWSAKHDSERRALTIQSGNLFFADIGYIVDPSTFHYESIFIGYSPEDKKQINFVFSGENSLFSQKDCLTPGDYNLKICVYSKNANPVPLELKLSWSGQWKENTDEMFQHIVIRR
;
A
#
# COMPACT_ATOMS: atom_id res chain seq x y z
N MET A 1 42.58 -38.25 -35.31
CA MET A 1 41.68 -37.10 -35.11
C MET A 1 42.22 -35.95 -35.94
N THR A 2 41.41 -35.46 -36.87
CA THR A 2 41.75 -34.29 -37.68
C THR A 2 41.42 -33.01 -36.91
N ILE A 3 41.96 -31.88 -37.36
CA ILE A 3 41.61 -30.55 -36.81
C ILE A 3 40.09 -30.30 -36.91
N SER A 4 39.44 -30.85 -37.94
CA SER A 4 37.99 -30.75 -38.14
C SER A 4 37.18 -31.41 -37.01
N ASP A 5 37.64 -32.56 -36.50
CA ASP A 5 36.94 -33.28 -35.42
C ASP A 5 36.93 -32.46 -34.13
N TRP A 6 38.07 -31.83 -33.80
CA TRP A 6 38.19 -30.96 -32.63
C TRP A 6 37.31 -29.71 -32.73
N ILE A 7 37.22 -29.11 -33.91
CA ILE A 7 36.32 -27.95 -34.14
C ILE A 7 34.87 -28.36 -33.90
N GLN A 8 34.43 -29.51 -34.41
CA GLN A 8 33.06 -30.01 -34.22
C GLN A 8 32.76 -30.28 -32.74
N VAL A 9 33.70 -30.91 -32.02
CA VAL A 9 33.57 -31.16 -30.57
C VAL A 9 33.49 -29.83 -29.80
N SER A 10 34.35 -28.85 -30.10
CA SER A 10 34.31 -27.55 -29.43
C SER A 10 33.00 -26.80 -29.67
N ILE A 11 32.49 -26.80 -30.90
CA ILE A 11 31.19 -26.20 -31.23
C ILE A 11 30.07 -26.89 -30.45
N GLY A 12 30.08 -28.23 -30.39
CA GLY A 12 29.09 -29.01 -29.63
C GLY A 12 29.09 -28.68 -28.14
N VAL A 13 30.27 -28.59 -27.53
CA VAL A 13 30.41 -28.22 -26.11
C VAL A 13 29.93 -26.79 -25.85
N ILE A 14 30.31 -25.83 -26.71
CA ILE A 14 29.84 -24.43 -26.58
C ILE A 14 28.33 -24.35 -26.73
N ALA A 15 27.75 -25.03 -27.73
CA ALA A 15 26.31 -25.05 -27.94
C ALA A 15 25.56 -25.62 -26.72
N LEU A 16 26.08 -26.70 -26.12
CA LEU A 16 25.51 -27.29 -24.93
C LEU A 16 25.63 -26.38 -23.70
N LEU A 17 26.78 -25.71 -23.53
CA LEU A 17 26.96 -24.70 -22.48
C LEU A 17 26.00 -23.51 -22.66
N VAL A 18 25.84 -23.00 -23.87
CA VAL A 18 24.90 -21.90 -24.16
C VAL A 18 23.45 -22.33 -23.94
N ALA A 19 23.08 -23.56 -24.31
CA ALA A 19 21.73 -24.08 -24.06
C ALA A 19 21.43 -24.21 -22.55
N PHE A 20 22.44 -24.54 -21.73
CA PHE A 20 22.29 -24.67 -20.28
C PHE A 20 22.36 -23.34 -19.53
N ILE A 21 23.35 -22.50 -19.86
CA ILE A 21 23.62 -21.22 -19.17
C ILE A 21 22.74 -20.10 -19.71
N GLY A 22 22.39 -20.13 -21.00
CA GLY A 22 21.62 -19.09 -21.68
C GLY A 22 20.29 -18.76 -20.99
N PRO A 23 19.44 -19.74 -20.62
CA PRO A 23 18.22 -19.50 -19.87
C PRO A 23 18.48 -18.82 -18.51
N LEU A 24 19.45 -19.31 -17.73
CA LEU A 24 19.81 -18.75 -16.42
C LEU A 24 20.29 -17.30 -16.52
N MET A 25 21.16 -17.01 -17.50
CA MET A 25 21.64 -15.66 -17.77
C MET A 25 20.54 -14.73 -18.27
N SER A 26 19.61 -15.25 -19.08
CA SER A 26 18.46 -14.49 -19.59
C SER A 26 17.51 -14.11 -18.45
N GLU A 27 17.22 -15.04 -17.53
CA GLU A 27 16.41 -14.76 -16.34
C GLU A 27 17.10 -13.75 -15.42
N TYR A 28 18.39 -13.95 -15.15
CA TYR A 28 19.19 -13.01 -14.35
C TYR A 28 19.22 -11.60 -14.96
N TYR A 29 19.41 -11.49 -16.28
CA TYR A 29 19.42 -10.21 -16.98
C TYR A 29 18.03 -9.56 -17.00
N LYS A 30 16.96 -10.35 -17.21
CA LYS A 30 15.57 -9.85 -17.14
C LYS A 30 15.25 -9.32 -15.76
N TYR A 31 15.64 -10.03 -14.70
CA TYR A 31 15.38 -9.63 -13.33
C TYR A 31 16.17 -8.37 -12.93
N ASN A 32 17.47 -8.31 -13.22
CA ASN A 32 18.30 -7.21 -12.74
C ASN A 32 18.26 -5.96 -13.62
N PHE A 33 18.17 -6.11 -14.94
CA PHE A 33 18.25 -4.97 -15.86
C PHE A 33 16.89 -4.48 -16.34
N ARG A 34 15.88 -5.34 -16.25
CA ARG A 34 14.52 -5.05 -16.71
C ARG A 34 13.47 -5.19 -15.61
N SER A 35 13.83 -5.21 -14.33
CA SER A 35 12.82 -5.19 -13.26
C SER A 35 12.02 -3.88 -13.27
N PRO A 36 10.73 -3.94 -12.89
CA PRO A 36 9.97 -2.76 -12.53
C PRO A 36 10.64 -2.01 -11.37
N LYS A 37 10.46 -0.70 -11.31
CA LYS A 37 10.98 0.13 -10.23
C LYS A 37 9.82 0.90 -9.63
N LEU A 38 9.24 0.33 -8.58
CA LEU A 38 8.14 0.96 -7.88
C LEU A 38 8.67 2.06 -6.97
N LYS A 39 8.00 3.22 -7.01
CA LYS A 39 8.28 4.37 -6.17
C LYS A 39 6.99 4.84 -5.54
N ILE A 40 7.07 5.11 -4.25
CA ILE A 40 5.94 5.59 -3.46
C ILE A 40 6.11 7.09 -3.21
N ASP A 41 5.04 7.85 -3.43
CA ASP A 41 4.95 9.28 -3.11
C ASP A 41 3.71 9.56 -2.27
N PHE A 42 3.83 10.51 -1.35
CA PHE A 42 2.73 10.95 -0.49
C PHE A 42 2.95 12.42 -0.14
N LYS A 43 1.87 13.22 -0.23
CA LYS A 43 1.85 14.61 0.19
C LYS A 43 0.58 14.88 0.96
N HIS A 44 0.62 15.72 1.99
CA HIS A 44 -0.58 16.08 2.75
C HIS A 44 -1.38 17.19 2.04
N SER A 45 -1.79 16.94 0.80
CA SER A 45 -2.50 17.88 -0.07
C SER A 45 -3.26 17.15 -1.17
N ASN A 46 -4.10 17.85 -1.92
CA ASN A 46 -4.67 17.31 -3.15
C ASN A 46 -3.53 16.87 -4.10
N PRO A 47 -3.62 15.72 -4.81
CA PRO A 47 -4.73 14.75 -4.86
C PRO A 47 -4.69 13.64 -3.81
N PHE A 48 -3.70 13.61 -2.92
CA PHE A 48 -3.50 12.56 -1.91
C PHE A 48 -4.48 12.67 -0.75
N CYS A 49 -4.80 13.90 -0.34
CA CYS A 49 -5.77 14.20 0.69
C CYS A 49 -6.85 15.10 0.08
N HIS A 50 -8.12 14.70 0.13
CA HIS A 50 -9.21 15.53 -0.37
C HIS A 50 -10.56 15.20 0.27
N LYS A 51 -11.42 16.22 0.34
CA LYS A 51 -12.84 16.08 0.68
C LYS A 51 -13.60 15.57 -0.56
N THR A 52 -14.50 14.62 -0.37
CA THR A 52 -15.39 14.13 -1.42
C THR A 52 -16.67 13.57 -0.79
N VAL A 53 -17.53 12.98 -1.62
CA VAL A 53 -18.78 12.36 -1.23
C VAL A 53 -18.76 10.89 -1.64
N THR A 54 -19.16 10.01 -0.73
CA THR A 54 -19.29 8.57 -1.02
C THR A 54 -20.48 8.31 -1.95
N THR A 55 -20.57 7.09 -2.49
CA THR A 55 -21.75 6.65 -3.27
C THR A 55 -23.07 6.68 -2.48
N LYS A 56 -22.98 6.68 -1.14
CA LYS A 56 -24.12 6.81 -0.22
C LYS A 56 -24.40 8.26 0.19
N SER A 57 -23.78 9.24 -0.48
CA SER A 57 -23.95 10.67 -0.24
C SER A 57 -23.40 11.19 1.10
N TYR A 58 -22.50 10.45 1.76
CA TYR A 58 -21.80 10.92 2.96
C TYR A 58 -20.56 11.72 2.61
N GLN A 59 -20.34 12.84 3.31
CA GLN A 59 -19.11 13.61 3.17
C GLN A 59 -17.96 12.91 3.89
N VAL A 60 -16.81 12.87 3.24
CA VAL A 60 -15.63 12.14 3.71
C VAL A 60 -14.35 12.86 3.32
N TYR A 61 -13.34 12.77 4.17
CA TYR A 61 -11.96 13.09 3.81
C TYR A 61 -11.21 11.80 3.54
N TYR A 62 -10.70 11.62 2.31
CA TYR A 62 -9.89 10.47 1.93
C TYR A 62 -8.41 10.78 1.96
N PHE A 63 -7.63 9.75 2.34
CA PHE A 63 -6.18 9.78 2.41
C PHE A 63 -5.62 8.61 1.61
N ARG A 64 -4.76 8.90 0.64
CA ARG A 64 -4.17 7.92 -0.28
C ARG A 64 -2.73 8.28 -0.61
N PHE A 65 -1.94 7.29 -0.99
CA PHE A 65 -0.59 7.50 -1.50
C PHE A 65 -0.46 7.01 -2.94
N ALA A 66 0.50 7.55 -3.67
CA ALA A 66 0.75 7.18 -5.05
C ALA A 66 1.82 6.10 -5.14
N VAL A 67 1.58 5.12 -6.01
CA VAL A 67 2.55 4.11 -6.42
C VAL A 67 2.80 4.30 -7.92
N LYS A 68 4.05 4.62 -8.27
CA LYS A 68 4.49 4.84 -9.64
C LYS A 68 5.49 3.77 -10.04
N ASN A 69 5.37 3.23 -11.24
CA ASN A 69 6.41 2.40 -11.82
C ASN A 69 7.33 3.25 -12.71
N GLU A 70 8.55 3.51 -12.25
CA GLU A 70 9.60 4.21 -13.00
C GLU A 70 10.52 3.23 -13.78
N GLY A 71 10.26 1.92 -13.70
CA GLY A 71 10.97 0.88 -14.43
C GLY A 71 10.53 0.81 -15.90
N LYS A 72 11.26 0.01 -16.70
CA LYS A 72 11.00 -0.13 -18.15
C LYS A 72 9.98 -1.21 -18.50
N VAL A 73 9.55 -2.02 -17.54
CA VAL A 73 8.56 -3.09 -17.72
C VAL A 73 7.44 -2.92 -16.71
N ALA A 74 6.29 -3.57 -16.95
CA ALA A 74 5.15 -3.52 -16.04
C ALA A 74 5.44 -4.23 -14.71
N ALA A 75 5.00 -3.63 -13.61
CA ALA A 75 4.96 -4.27 -12.31
C ALA A 75 3.67 -5.09 -12.21
N GLU A 76 3.81 -6.41 -12.16
CA GLU A 76 2.70 -7.36 -12.22
C GLU A 76 2.16 -7.64 -10.82
N ASP A 77 0.85 -7.83 -10.73
CA ASP A 77 0.13 -8.24 -9.53
C ASP A 77 0.49 -7.41 -8.27
N CYS A 78 0.54 -6.08 -8.43
CA CYS A 78 0.84 -5.18 -7.33
C CYS A 78 -0.26 -5.23 -6.27
N THR A 79 0.13 -5.47 -5.03
CA THR A 79 -0.76 -5.52 -3.86
C THR A 79 -0.19 -4.65 -2.76
N VAL A 80 -1.05 -3.92 -2.05
CA VAL A 80 -0.65 -3.05 -0.94
C VAL A 80 -1.11 -3.67 0.36
N PHE A 81 -0.20 -3.82 1.32
CA PHE A 81 -0.50 -4.30 2.65
C PHE A 81 -0.26 -3.20 3.68
N LEU A 82 -1.19 -3.04 4.62
CA LEU A 82 -0.92 -2.46 5.93
C LEU A 82 -0.42 -3.60 6.82
N GLU A 83 0.88 -3.62 7.10
CA GLU A 83 1.56 -4.73 7.78
C GLU A 83 1.55 -4.59 9.29
N GLY A 84 1.53 -3.35 9.79
CA GLY A 84 1.61 -3.09 11.21
C GLY A 84 1.14 -1.69 11.56
N ILE A 85 0.70 -1.57 12.81
CA ILE A 85 0.28 -0.31 13.41
C ILE A 85 1.01 -0.22 14.76
N SER A 86 1.58 0.93 15.04
CA SER A 86 2.09 1.25 16.37
C SER A 86 1.42 2.52 16.87
N LYS A 87 0.97 2.54 18.13
CA LYS A 87 0.37 3.73 18.76
C LYS A 87 1.39 4.36 19.70
N LYS A 88 1.52 5.68 19.66
CA LYS A 88 2.36 6.42 20.59
C LYS A 88 1.71 6.40 21.97
N ASP A 89 2.47 6.02 22.98
CA ASP A 89 2.01 5.98 24.37
C ASP A 89 2.23 7.33 25.08
N SER A 90 1.94 7.37 26.38
CA SER A 90 2.16 8.55 27.23
C SER A 90 3.63 8.88 27.47
N SER A 91 4.55 7.92 27.29
CA SER A 91 6.00 8.15 27.37
C SER A 91 6.56 8.77 26.09
N GLY A 92 5.79 8.71 25.01
CA GLY A 92 6.15 9.19 23.68
C GLY A 92 6.75 8.13 22.77
N GLU A 93 6.81 6.88 23.23
CA GLU A 93 7.30 5.73 22.48
C GLU A 93 6.19 5.10 21.65
N TYR A 94 6.53 4.58 20.47
CA TYR A 94 5.58 3.86 19.62
C TYR A 94 5.53 2.39 20.04
N ILE A 95 4.37 1.97 20.57
CA ILE A 95 4.12 0.58 20.95
C ILE A 95 3.34 -0.11 19.84
N GLU A 96 3.87 -1.22 19.35
CA GLU A 96 3.22 -2.03 18.30
C GLU A 96 1.93 -2.69 18.83
N GLU A 97 0.86 -2.59 18.05
CA GLU A 97 -0.40 -3.25 18.33
C GLU A 97 -0.23 -4.77 18.11
N ARG A 98 -0.09 -5.51 19.21
CA ARG A 98 0.24 -6.95 19.17
C ARG A 98 -0.84 -7.80 18.50
N VAL A 99 -2.09 -7.33 18.49
CA VAL A 99 -3.24 -8.02 17.90
C VAL A 99 -3.61 -7.32 16.58
N PHE A 100 -2.66 -7.32 15.64
CA PHE A 100 -2.87 -6.81 14.30
C PHE A 100 -2.40 -7.83 13.27
N THR A 101 -3.34 -8.27 12.42
CA THR A 101 -3.04 -9.08 11.24
C THR A 101 -2.92 -8.15 10.04
N PRO A 102 -1.89 -8.31 9.18
CA PRO A 102 -1.76 -7.53 7.97
C PRO A 102 -3.02 -7.57 7.10
N VAL A 103 -3.43 -6.41 6.58
CA VAL A 103 -4.61 -6.29 5.71
C VAL A 103 -4.26 -5.70 4.35
N VAL A 104 -4.96 -6.17 3.31
CA VAL A 104 -4.83 -5.62 1.96
C VAL A 104 -5.60 -4.31 1.86
N LEU A 105 -4.92 -3.25 1.41
CA LEU A 105 -5.50 -1.94 1.14
C LEU A 105 -6.05 -1.85 -0.29
N ASN A 106 -7.09 -1.03 -0.47
CA ASN A 106 -7.75 -0.83 -1.75
C ASN A 106 -6.93 0.07 -2.69
N TRP A 107 -7.02 -0.19 -3.99
CA TRP A 107 -6.59 0.74 -5.04
C TRP A 107 -7.74 1.71 -5.39
N SER A 108 -7.51 3.03 -5.37
CA SER A 108 -8.57 4.05 -5.49
C SER A 108 -9.34 4.01 -6.82
N ALA A 109 -8.76 3.44 -7.88
CA ALA A 109 -9.31 3.44 -9.24
C ALA A 109 -10.07 2.14 -9.58
N LYS A 110 -10.29 1.25 -8.61
CA LYS A 110 -10.86 -0.07 -8.88
C LYS A 110 -12.34 -0.10 -8.52
N HIS A 111 -13.18 -0.13 -9.56
CA HIS A 111 -14.63 -0.30 -9.43
C HIS A 111 -15.06 -1.76 -9.27
N ASP A 112 -14.15 -2.71 -9.51
CA ASP A 112 -14.47 -4.12 -9.64
C ASP A 112 -13.79 -4.95 -8.54
N SER A 113 -14.60 -5.61 -7.72
CA SER A 113 -14.19 -6.34 -6.52
C SER A 113 -13.45 -7.65 -6.80
N GLU A 114 -13.33 -8.06 -8.06
CA GLU A 114 -12.83 -9.39 -8.42
C GLU A 114 -11.30 -9.53 -8.47
N ARG A 115 -10.54 -8.43 -8.51
CA ARG A 115 -9.08 -8.51 -8.52
C ARG A 115 -8.48 -7.77 -7.33
N ARG A 116 -7.67 -8.45 -6.52
CA ARG A 116 -6.90 -7.83 -5.42
C ARG A 116 -5.66 -7.10 -5.92
N ALA A 117 -5.06 -7.68 -6.96
CA ALA A 117 -3.80 -7.22 -7.52
C ALA A 117 -4.00 -6.30 -8.73
N LEU A 118 -3.06 -5.39 -8.97
CA LEU A 118 -3.06 -4.43 -10.06
C LEU A 118 -1.75 -4.47 -10.84
N THR A 119 -1.81 -4.49 -12.17
CA THR A 119 -0.60 -4.33 -13.00
C THR A 119 -0.33 -2.85 -13.28
N ILE A 120 0.83 -2.35 -12.84
CA ILE A 120 1.25 -0.96 -13.06
C ILE A 120 2.21 -0.90 -14.24
N GLN A 121 1.73 -0.38 -15.38
CA GLN A 121 2.55 -0.19 -16.57
C GLN A 121 3.71 0.78 -16.33
N SER A 122 4.79 0.63 -17.08
CA SER A 122 5.94 1.55 -17.06
C SER A 122 5.48 3.01 -17.27
N GLY A 123 5.89 3.91 -16.39
CA GLY A 123 5.54 5.33 -16.43
C GLY A 123 4.20 5.68 -15.77
N ASN A 124 3.33 4.70 -15.53
CA ASN A 124 2.02 4.92 -14.92
C ASN A 124 2.10 5.04 -13.40
N LEU A 125 1.07 5.67 -12.84
CA LEU A 125 0.87 5.90 -11.43
C LEU A 125 -0.55 5.53 -11.05
N PHE A 126 -0.71 4.86 -9.91
CA PHE A 126 -2.00 4.58 -9.31
C PHE A 126 -2.00 5.00 -7.84
N PHE A 127 -3.19 5.28 -7.30
CA PHE A 127 -3.35 5.57 -5.89
C PHE A 127 -3.83 4.34 -5.13
N ALA A 128 -3.27 4.13 -3.93
CA ALA A 128 -3.75 3.19 -2.95
C ALA A 128 -4.32 3.97 -1.76
N ASP A 129 -5.52 3.60 -1.33
CA ASP A 129 -6.23 4.26 -0.25
C ASP A 129 -5.71 3.76 1.10
N ILE A 130 -5.34 4.68 1.97
CA ILE A 130 -4.97 4.38 3.36
C ILE A 130 -6.25 4.23 4.16
N GLY A 131 -7.13 5.22 4.05
CA GLY A 131 -8.35 5.31 4.85
C GLY A 131 -9.06 6.63 4.65
N TYR A 132 -10.09 6.82 5.46
CA TYR A 132 -10.95 7.99 5.41
C TYR A 132 -11.55 8.34 6.78
N ILE A 133 -12.01 9.58 6.90
CA ILE A 133 -12.84 10.04 8.02
C ILE A 133 -14.20 10.42 7.45
N VAL A 134 -15.26 10.01 8.13
CA VAL A 134 -16.65 10.32 7.76
C VAL A 134 -17.17 11.48 8.58
N ASP A 135 -17.95 12.34 7.94
CA ASP A 135 -18.67 13.42 8.60
C ASP A 135 -19.69 12.84 9.60
N PRO A 136 -19.50 13.09 10.92
CA PRO A 136 -20.37 12.54 11.95
C PRO A 136 -21.81 13.07 11.87
N SER A 137 -22.04 14.21 11.20
CA SER A 137 -23.39 14.74 11.00
C SER A 137 -24.19 13.94 9.97
N THR A 138 -23.50 13.28 9.04
CA THR A 138 -24.13 12.50 7.97
C THR A 138 -24.16 11.00 8.28
N PHE A 139 -23.13 10.49 8.95
CA PHE A 139 -23.03 9.08 9.28
C PHE A 139 -22.10 8.85 10.47
N HIS A 140 -22.59 8.19 11.51
CA HIS A 140 -21.78 7.73 12.63
C HIS A 140 -21.24 6.33 12.32
N TYR A 141 -19.94 6.22 12.10
CA TYR A 141 -19.30 4.92 11.88
C TYR A 141 -19.21 4.16 13.20
N GLU A 142 -20.02 3.11 13.34
CA GLU A 142 -19.90 2.19 14.48
C GLU A 142 -19.15 0.93 14.06
N SER A 143 -17.91 0.81 14.52
CA SER A 143 -17.12 -0.40 14.34
C SER A 143 -17.77 -1.57 15.11
N ILE A 144 -18.06 -2.65 14.38
CA ILE A 144 -18.52 -3.93 14.95
C ILE A 144 -17.36 -4.85 15.34
N PHE A 145 -16.13 -4.35 15.26
CA PHE A 145 -14.92 -5.13 15.47
C PHE A 145 -14.47 -5.11 16.94
N ILE A 146 -13.64 -6.10 17.32
CA ILE A 146 -13.15 -6.21 18.69
C ILE A 146 -12.10 -5.14 19.01
N GLY A 147 -11.96 -4.83 20.30
CA GLY A 147 -10.87 -3.97 20.79
C GLY A 147 -11.22 -2.49 20.98
N TYR A 148 -12.50 -2.12 20.86
CA TYR A 148 -12.98 -0.76 21.16
C TYR A 148 -13.79 -0.72 22.44
N SER A 149 -13.53 0.27 23.29
CA SER A 149 -14.43 0.60 24.40
C SER A 149 -15.72 1.26 23.88
N PRO A 150 -16.80 1.30 24.68
CA PRO A 150 -17.99 2.10 24.35
C PRO A 150 -17.68 3.58 24.08
N GLU A 151 -16.64 4.12 24.70
CA GLU A 151 -16.18 5.50 24.50
C GLU A 151 -15.48 5.67 23.15
N ASP A 152 -14.66 4.70 22.73
CA ASP A 152 -13.99 4.70 21.43
C ASP A 152 -14.99 4.67 20.27
N LYS A 153 -16.09 3.93 20.43
CA LYS A 153 -17.16 3.85 19.44
C LYS A 153 -17.92 5.16 19.24
N LYS A 154 -17.85 6.10 20.19
CA LYS A 154 -18.49 7.42 20.09
C LYS A 154 -17.60 8.48 19.44
N GLN A 155 -16.32 8.17 19.25
CA GLN A 155 -15.36 9.11 18.68
C GLN A 155 -15.40 9.08 17.15
N ILE A 156 -14.91 10.17 16.55
CA ILE A 156 -14.72 10.23 15.10
C ILE A 156 -13.42 9.50 14.78
N ASN A 157 -13.53 8.32 14.19
CA ASN A 157 -12.40 7.43 13.95
C ASN A 157 -11.90 7.54 12.51
N PHE A 158 -10.61 7.31 12.31
CA PHE A 158 -10.00 7.14 10.99
C PHE A 158 -10.18 5.69 10.53
N VAL A 159 -11.00 5.45 9.52
CA VAL A 159 -11.36 4.10 9.05
C VAL A 159 -10.40 3.67 7.94
N PHE A 160 -9.81 2.49 8.05
CA PHE A 160 -8.93 1.97 7.00
C PHE A 160 -9.71 1.59 5.73
N SER A 161 -9.12 1.86 4.57
CA SER A 161 -9.67 1.42 3.28
C SER A 161 -9.13 0.04 2.92
N GLY A 162 -9.52 -0.96 3.73
CA GLY A 162 -9.18 -2.36 3.51
C GLY A 162 -10.15 -3.07 2.58
N GLU A 163 -9.69 -4.10 1.87
CA GLU A 163 -10.55 -4.97 1.06
C GLU A 163 -11.35 -5.93 1.95
N ASN A 164 -10.73 -6.41 3.03
CA ASN A 164 -11.31 -7.40 3.94
C ASN A 164 -11.45 -6.83 5.35
N SER A 165 -12.62 -7.10 5.92
CA SER A 165 -12.94 -6.83 7.31
C SER A 165 -12.57 -8.03 8.17
N LEU A 166 -11.55 -7.90 9.01
CA LEU A 166 -11.14 -8.94 9.97
C LEU A 166 -11.76 -8.66 11.35
N PHE A 167 -12.87 -9.32 11.68
CA PHE A 167 -13.59 -9.12 12.96
C PHE A 167 -12.74 -9.29 14.22
N SER A 168 -11.59 -9.94 14.11
CA SER A 168 -10.62 -10.18 15.18
C SER A 168 -9.63 -9.04 15.45
N GLN A 169 -9.77 -7.87 14.80
CA GLN A 169 -8.90 -6.73 15.05
C GLN A 169 -9.59 -5.39 14.77
N LYS A 170 -8.94 -4.29 15.18
CA LYS A 170 -9.37 -2.93 14.87
C LYS A 170 -9.30 -2.64 13.36
N ASP A 171 -10.38 -2.08 12.85
CA ASP A 171 -10.63 -1.61 11.48
C ASP A 171 -10.47 -0.09 11.30
N CYS A 172 -10.35 0.64 12.41
CA CYS A 172 -10.21 2.07 12.46
C CYS A 172 -9.28 2.49 13.61
N LEU A 173 -8.83 3.74 13.56
CA LEU A 173 -7.97 4.34 14.56
C LEU A 173 -8.75 5.39 15.32
N THR A 174 -8.75 5.26 16.64
CA THR A 174 -9.17 6.32 17.54
C THR A 174 -8.18 7.50 17.46
N PRO A 175 -8.53 8.67 18.00
CA PRO A 175 -7.60 9.79 18.15
C PRO A 175 -6.29 9.39 18.83
N GLY A 176 -5.19 9.94 18.33
CA GLY A 176 -3.83 9.70 18.80
C GLY A 176 -2.79 9.82 17.69
N ASP A 177 -1.55 9.52 18.07
CA ASP A 177 -0.41 9.45 17.15
C ASP A 177 -0.08 7.98 16.84
N TYR A 178 0.10 7.67 15.56
CA TYR A 178 0.31 6.33 15.05
C TYR A 178 1.47 6.28 14.06
N ASN A 179 2.16 5.14 14.01
CA ASN A 179 3.06 4.78 12.93
C ASN A 179 2.43 3.62 12.15
N LEU A 180 2.24 3.79 10.85
CA LEU A 180 1.65 2.81 9.95
C LEU A 180 2.76 2.23 9.09
N LYS A 181 2.98 0.92 9.17
CA LYS A 181 3.91 0.19 8.31
C LYS A 181 3.14 -0.37 7.12
N ILE A 182 3.40 0.17 5.94
CA ILE A 182 2.74 -0.21 4.69
C ILE A 182 3.81 -0.78 3.76
N CYS A 183 3.47 -1.79 2.96
CA CYS A 183 4.38 -2.33 1.97
C CYS A 183 3.65 -2.61 0.65
N VAL A 184 4.27 -2.23 -0.46
CA VAL A 184 3.80 -2.56 -1.81
C VAL A 184 4.58 -3.75 -2.32
N TYR A 185 3.85 -4.83 -2.59
CA TYR A 185 4.37 -6.06 -3.17
C TYR A 185 4.03 -6.14 -4.65
N SER A 186 4.86 -6.83 -5.43
CA SER A 186 4.62 -7.17 -6.82
C SER A 186 5.25 -8.52 -7.11
N LYS A 187 4.69 -9.25 -8.07
CA LYS A 187 5.19 -10.57 -8.47
C LYS A 187 6.62 -10.53 -9.04
N ASN A 188 7.00 -9.43 -9.69
CA ASN A 188 8.24 -9.30 -10.44
C ASN A 188 9.13 -8.11 -10.01
N ALA A 189 8.87 -7.52 -8.83
CA ALA A 189 9.69 -6.47 -8.25
C ALA A 189 9.92 -6.69 -6.75
N ASN A 190 10.98 -6.10 -6.20
CA ASN A 190 11.23 -6.12 -4.77
C ASN A 190 10.13 -5.35 -4.01
N PRO A 191 9.77 -5.79 -2.78
CA PRO A 191 8.84 -5.06 -1.93
C PRO A 191 9.32 -3.62 -1.67
N VAL A 192 8.38 -2.67 -1.65
CA VAL A 192 8.68 -1.26 -1.38
C VAL A 192 7.98 -0.84 -0.09
N PRO A 193 8.71 -0.69 1.03
CA PRO A 193 8.13 -0.27 2.29
C PRO A 193 7.82 1.24 2.29
N LEU A 194 6.79 1.60 3.05
CA LEU A 194 6.35 2.94 3.34
C LEU A 194 5.96 3.00 4.83
N GLU A 195 6.63 3.86 5.58
CA GLU A 195 6.18 4.22 6.93
C GLU A 195 5.46 5.56 6.88
N LEU A 196 4.29 5.65 7.54
CA LEU A 196 3.52 6.87 7.67
C LEU A 196 3.23 7.18 9.14
N LYS A 197 3.57 8.38 9.58
CA LYS A 197 3.19 8.93 10.87
C LYS A 197 1.87 9.66 10.73
N LEU A 198 0.83 9.13 11.37
CA LEU A 198 -0.51 9.72 11.43
C LEU A 198 -0.68 10.38 12.81
N SER A 199 -1.12 11.63 12.83
CA SER A 199 -1.60 12.31 14.03
C SER A 199 -3.06 12.67 13.83
N TRP A 200 -3.94 12.18 14.69
CA TRP A 200 -5.38 12.35 14.58
C TRP A 200 -5.98 12.90 15.87
N SER A 201 -6.61 14.07 15.82
CA SER A 201 -7.18 14.73 17.00
C SER A 201 -8.62 14.32 17.35
N GLY A 202 -9.33 13.62 16.46
CA GLY A 202 -10.73 13.25 16.67
C GLY A 202 -11.74 14.35 16.37
N GLN A 203 -11.32 15.47 15.79
CA GLN A 203 -12.19 16.59 15.48
C GLN A 203 -12.47 16.70 13.99
N TRP A 204 -13.75 16.81 13.63
CA TRP A 204 -14.18 17.08 12.27
C TRP A 204 -14.28 18.58 12.00
N LYS A 205 -13.88 19.00 10.80
CA LYS A 205 -14.06 20.36 10.28
C LYS A 205 -14.59 20.33 8.85
N GLU A 206 -15.53 21.22 8.57
CA GLU A 206 -16.10 21.36 7.23
C GLU A 206 -15.11 21.93 6.22
N ASN A 207 -14.25 22.83 6.68
CA ASN A 207 -13.21 23.44 5.87
C ASN A 207 -12.00 22.48 5.76
N THR A 208 -11.54 22.22 4.54
CA THR A 208 -10.45 21.29 4.25
C THR A 208 -9.13 21.69 4.91
N ASP A 209 -8.78 22.98 4.89
CA ASP A 209 -7.51 23.46 5.44
C ASP A 209 -7.49 23.33 6.97
N GLU A 210 -8.63 23.62 7.62
CA GLU A 210 -8.80 23.37 9.06
C GLU A 210 -8.77 21.87 9.36
N MET A 211 -9.47 21.05 8.57
CA MET A 211 -9.49 19.59 8.77
C MET A 211 -8.08 19.01 8.71
N PHE A 212 -7.25 19.45 7.77
CA PHE A 212 -5.87 18.98 7.61
C PHE A 212 -4.91 19.45 8.70
N GLN A 213 -5.33 20.32 9.61
CA GLN A 213 -4.61 20.59 10.87
C GLN A 213 -4.97 19.57 11.96
N HIS A 214 -6.18 19.01 11.90
CA HIS A 214 -6.69 18.03 12.86
C HIS A 214 -6.32 16.59 12.54
N ILE A 215 -6.05 16.29 11.27
CA ILE A 215 -5.43 15.06 10.81
C ILE A 215 -4.20 15.39 9.97
N VAL A 216 -3.04 14.92 10.42
CA VAL A 216 -1.76 15.13 9.73
C VAL A 216 -1.12 13.78 9.45
N ILE A 217 -0.80 13.53 8.19
CA ILE A 217 -0.03 12.34 7.78
C ILE A 217 1.31 12.81 7.23
N ARG A 218 2.39 12.17 7.68
CA ARG A 218 3.76 12.45 7.24
C ARG A 218 4.46 11.15 6.90
N ARG A 219 5.35 11.21 5.93
CA ARG A 219 6.33 10.15 5.65
C ARG A 219 7.56 10.34 6.51
#